data_AF-A0A8T4ZRF6-F1
#
_entry.id   AF-A0A8T4ZRF6-F1
#
_cell.length_a   1.000
_cell.length_b   1.000
_cell.length_c   1.000
_cell.angle_alpha   90.00
_cell.angle_beta   90.00
_cell.angle_gamma   90.00
#
_symmetry.space_group_name_H-M   'P 1'
#
loop_
_entity.id
_entity.type
_entity.pdbx_description
1 polymer ?
#
loop_
_entity_poly.entity_id
_entity_poly.type
_entity_poly.pdbx_seq_one_letter_code
_entity_poly.pdbx_strand_id
1 'polypeptide(L)'
;MPQITCPNCGRTINLENRREIDLDLIRNAAKREPKTFTDLLHATKLPRKTLSLRLKELCGDGTLVKEEGMYRLNGISPCISVKSGIPSGLSRMLSDKKIRTGMMLSIFLLSSMATGYVLAMFATPPKPYNGTPKEPVVIGNFTMKLNVADVKDLFGWQVVVSFNSEQLTVLETKLGDFFTVDDPFIPLLSDTHGDRLLLASCLKPDQTGYDGSGTLATIIFGYYIEDYELPQWVMEKESYETMLLDSTGTAIPIDPLETLTLELVE
;
A
#
# COMPACT_ATOMS: atom_id res chain seq x y z
N MET A 1 -17.88 -52.84 -6.89
CA MET A 1 -17.74 -51.37 -7.00
C MET A 1 -17.01 -51.05 -8.29
N PRO A 2 -17.50 -50.13 -9.12
CA PRO A 2 -16.81 -49.75 -10.35
C PRO A 2 -15.45 -49.10 -10.02
N GLN A 3 -14.38 -49.64 -10.59
CA GLN A 3 -13.01 -49.13 -10.45
C GLN A 3 -12.55 -48.61 -11.80
N ILE A 4 -11.83 -47.49 -11.80
CA ILE A 4 -11.20 -46.95 -13.02
C ILE A 4 -9.69 -46.94 -12.80
N THR A 5 -8.97 -47.54 -13.74
CA THR A 5 -7.51 -47.50 -13.78
C THR A 5 -7.08 -46.23 -14.50
N CYS A 6 -6.26 -45.41 -13.86
CA CYS A 6 -5.70 -44.24 -14.52
C CYS A 6 -4.80 -44.70 -15.69
N PRO A 7 -5.05 -44.26 -16.94
CA PRO A 7 -4.24 -44.68 -18.09
C PRO A 7 -2.80 -44.15 -18.03
N ASN A 8 -2.54 -43.11 -17.23
CA ASN A 8 -1.22 -42.48 -17.16
C ASN A 8 -0.31 -43.05 -16.03
N CYS A 9 -0.90 -43.54 -14.93
CA CYS A 9 -0.12 -44.02 -13.78
C CYS A 9 -0.49 -45.43 -13.28
N GLY A 10 -1.45 -46.10 -13.94
CA GLY A 10 -1.86 -47.47 -13.58
C GLY A 10 -2.57 -47.61 -12.23
N ARG A 11 -2.72 -46.53 -11.46
CA ARG A 11 -3.40 -46.56 -10.16
C ARG A 11 -4.90 -46.78 -10.36
N THR A 12 -5.42 -47.87 -9.80
CA THR A 12 -6.86 -48.15 -9.71
C THR A 12 -7.46 -47.29 -8.62
N ILE A 13 -8.41 -46.43 -9.00
CA ILE A 13 -9.11 -45.57 -8.04
C ILE A 13 -10.55 -46.05 -7.95
N ASN A 14 -10.99 -46.30 -6.72
CA ASN A 14 -12.41 -46.51 -6.42
C ASN A 14 -13.15 -45.20 -6.69
N LEU A 15 -14.17 -45.24 -7.56
CA LEU A 15 -14.94 -44.07 -7.95
C LEU A 15 -15.57 -43.34 -6.76
N GLU A 16 -15.95 -44.08 -5.71
CA GLU A 16 -16.52 -43.50 -4.51
C GLU A 16 -15.47 -42.74 -3.70
N ASN A 17 -14.27 -43.30 -3.57
CA ASN A 17 -13.16 -42.63 -2.90
C ASN A 17 -12.76 -41.34 -3.64
N ARG A 18 -12.74 -41.37 -4.98
CA ARG A 18 -12.49 -40.15 -5.76
C ARG A 18 -13.58 -39.10 -5.57
N ARG A 19 -14.84 -39.52 -5.55
CA ARG A 19 -15.99 -38.65 -5.29
C ARG A 19 -15.83 -37.94 -3.94
N GLU A 20 -15.50 -38.68 -2.89
CA GLU A 20 -15.33 -38.14 -1.54
C GLU A 20 -14.18 -37.12 -1.47
N ILE A 21 -13.03 -37.42 -2.08
CA ILE A 21 -11.88 -36.50 -2.18
C ILE A 21 -12.28 -35.20 -2.90
N ASP A 22 -12.99 -35.30 -4.03
CA ASP A 22 -13.44 -34.12 -4.79
C ASP A 22 -14.37 -33.24 -3.94
N LEU A 23 -15.29 -33.85 -3.18
CA LEU A 23 -16.23 -33.14 -2.30
C LEU A 23 -15.51 -32.42 -1.17
N ASP A 24 -14.52 -33.06 -0.54
CA ASP A 24 -13.75 -32.47 0.55
C ASP A 24 -12.87 -31.31 0.09
N LEU A 25 -12.27 -31.38 -1.10
CA LEU A 25 -11.55 -30.26 -1.69
C LEU A 25 -12.46 -29.03 -1.85
N ILE A 26 -13.69 -29.24 -2.33
CA ILE A 26 -14.66 -28.16 -2.52
C ILE A 26 -15.11 -27.58 -1.17
N ARG A 27 -15.43 -28.43 -0.18
CA ARG A 27 -15.82 -27.99 1.18
C ARG A 27 -14.72 -27.16 1.82
N ASN A 28 -13.47 -27.63 1.75
CA ASN A 28 -12.33 -26.93 2.33
C ASN A 28 -12.09 -25.57 1.66
N ALA A 29 -12.23 -25.50 0.32
CA ALA A 29 -12.12 -24.23 -0.41
C ALA A 29 -13.24 -23.24 -0.07
N ALA A 30 -14.46 -23.73 0.17
CA ALA A 30 -15.64 -22.91 0.49
C ALA A 30 -15.80 -22.57 1.99
N LYS A 31 -14.89 -23.05 2.86
CA LYS A 31 -14.99 -22.88 4.32
C LYS A 31 -14.70 -21.47 4.81
N ARG A 32 -13.84 -20.72 4.12
CA ARG A 32 -13.36 -19.40 4.57
C ARG A 32 -14.29 -18.26 4.15
N GLU A 33 -14.72 -18.27 2.89
CA GLU A 33 -15.50 -17.18 2.30
C GLU A 33 -16.33 -17.69 1.11
N PRO A 34 -17.39 -16.98 0.70
CA PRO A 34 -18.12 -17.29 -0.52
C PRO A 34 -17.19 -17.21 -1.73
N LYS A 35 -17.26 -18.20 -2.63
CA LYS A 35 -16.38 -18.30 -3.81
C LYS A 35 -17.19 -18.36 -5.10
N THR A 36 -16.68 -17.72 -6.16
CA THR A 36 -17.24 -17.93 -7.51
C THR A 36 -16.90 -19.33 -8.01
N PHE A 37 -17.57 -19.77 -9.08
CA PHE A 37 -17.18 -21.00 -9.78
C PHE A 37 -15.71 -20.97 -10.24
N THR A 38 -15.23 -19.81 -10.71
CA THR A 38 -13.86 -19.62 -11.20
C THR A 38 -12.86 -19.73 -10.06
N ASP A 39 -13.14 -19.15 -8.89
CA ASP A 39 -12.26 -19.26 -7.73
C ASP A 39 -12.13 -20.70 -7.24
N LEU A 40 -13.25 -21.43 -7.20
CA LEU A 40 -13.26 -22.85 -6.84
C LEU A 40 -12.49 -23.69 -7.86
N LEU A 41 -12.55 -23.35 -9.15
CA LEU A 41 -11.77 -24.01 -10.19
C LEU A 41 -10.27 -23.81 -9.96
N HIS A 42 -9.84 -22.60 -9.63
CA HIS A 42 -8.44 -22.31 -9.33
C HIS A 42 -7.95 -22.93 -8.03
N ALA A 43 -8.80 -22.97 -6.99
CA ALA A 43 -8.45 -23.49 -5.67
C ALA A 43 -8.38 -25.02 -5.64
N THR A 44 -9.35 -25.70 -6.25
CA THR A 44 -9.45 -27.18 -6.18
C THR A 44 -8.64 -27.88 -7.27
N LYS A 45 -8.28 -27.18 -8.35
CA LYS A 45 -7.64 -27.74 -9.56
C LYS A 45 -8.43 -28.89 -10.21
N LEU A 46 -9.71 -29.03 -9.90
CA LEU A 46 -10.58 -30.04 -10.49
C LEU A 46 -10.92 -29.69 -11.94
N PRO A 47 -11.08 -30.68 -12.84
CA PRO A 47 -11.60 -30.42 -14.18
C PRO A 47 -12.97 -29.74 -14.13
N ARG A 48 -13.21 -28.77 -15.03
CA ARG A 48 -14.44 -27.96 -15.03
C ARG A 48 -15.74 -28.77 -14.99
N LYS A 49 -15.80 -29.87 -15.75
CA LYS A 49 -16.96 -30.79 -15.77
C LYS A 49 -17.15 -31.50 -14.43
N THR A 50 -16.06 -31.97 -13.82
CA THR A 50 -16.07 -32.63 -12.51
C THR A 50 -16.53 -31.65 -11.43
N LEU A 51 -15.95 -30.45 -11.39
CA LEU A 51 -16.35 -29.41 -10.42
C LEU A 51 -17.83 -29.06 -10.56
N SER A 52 -18.32 -28.85 -11.79
CA SER A 52 -19.74 -28.54 -12.03
C SER A 52 -20.68 -29.66 -11.57
N LEU A 53 -20.29 -30.93 -11.76
CA LEU A 53 -21.08 -32.07 -11.31
C LEU A 53 -21.15 -32.12 -9.79
N ARG A 54 -20.01 -31.98 -9.10
CA ARG A 54 -19.91 -32.04 -7.64
C ARG A 54 -20.56 -30.84 -6.94
N LEU A 55 -20.51 -29.66 -7.54
CA LEU A 55 -21.24 -28.50 -7.01
C LEU A 55 -22.75 -28.70 -7.10
N LYS A 56 -23.25 -29.31 -8.18
CA LYS A 56 -24.68 -29.63 -8.31
C LYS A 56 -25.11 -30.65 -7.25
N GLU A 57 -24.25 -31.62 -6.96
CA GLU A 57 -24.44 -32.63 -5.92
C GLU A 57 -24.51 -31.99 -4.52
N LEU A 58 -23.49 -31.21 -4.14
CA LEU A 58 -23.43 -30.52 -2.84
C LEU A 58 -24.57 -29.50 -2.63
N CYS A 59 -25.04 -28.86 -3.70
CA CYS A 59 -26.22 -28.00 -3.65
C CYS A 59 -27.52 -28.78 -3.52
N GLY A 60 -27.62 -29.95 -4.17
CA GLY A 60 -28.77 -30.86 -4.02
C GLY A 60 -28.89 -31.40 -2.60
N ASP A 61 -27.75 -31.70 -1.97
CA ASP A 61 -27.67 -32.20 -0.60
C ASP A 61 -27.78 -31.08 0.46
N GLY A 62 -27.95 -29.82 0.04
CA GLY A 62 -28.07 -28.66 0.95
C GLY A 62 -26.81 -28.32 1.73
N THR A 63 -25.66 -28.94 1.41
CA THR A 63 -24.36 -28.66 2.05
C THR A 63 -23.79 -27.33 1.57
N LEU A 64 -23.98 -27.00 0.29
CA LEU A 64 -23.63 -25.71 -0.30
C LEU A 64 -24.88 -24.96 -0.74
N VAL A 65 -24.91 -23.66 -0.47
CA VAL A 65 -25.94 -22.75 -0.99
C VAL A 65 -25.31 -21.89 -2.09
N LYS A 66 -26.01 -21.76 -3.22
CA LYS A 66 -25.62 -20.87 -4.32
C LYS A 66 -26.47 -19.60 -4.29
N GLU A 67 -25.84 -18.47 -3.99
CA GLU A 67 -26.48 -17.15 -3.92
C GLU A 67 -25.69 -16.15 -4.75
N GLU A 68 -26.37 -15.39 -5.62
CA GLU A 68 -25.75 -14.34 -6.46
C GLU A 68 -24.54 -14.84 -7.30
N GLY A 69 -24.55 -16.13 -7.69
CA GLY A 69 -23.45 -16.74 -8.44
C GLY A 69 -22.26 -17.22 -7.58
N MET A 70 -22.32 -17.02 -6.27
CA MET A 70 -21.32 -17.46 -5.29
C MET A 70 -21.77 -18.73 -4.58
N TYR A 71 -20.82 -19.58 -4.20
CA TYR A 71 -21.04 -20.81 -3.43
C TYR A 71 -20.54 -20.62 -2.00
N ARG A 72 -21.37 -20.98 -1.01
CA ARG A 72 -21.03 -20.92 0.42
C ARG A 72 -21.53 -22.17 1.16
N LEU A 73 -20.82 -22.59 2.21
CA LEU A 73 -21.28 -23.69 3.07
C LEU A 73 -22.51 -23.26 3.87
N ASN A 74 -23.53 -24.13 3.87
CA ASN A 74 -24.74 -23.93 4.66
C ASN A 74 -24.40 -24.04 6.15
N GLY A 75 -24.81 -23.07 6.97
CA GLY A 75 -24.59 -23.08 8.42
C GLY A 75 -23.31 -22.40 8.93
N ILE A 76 -22.42 -21.89 8.06
CA ILE A 76 -21.34 -21.01 8.50
C ILE A 76 -21.82 -19.56 8.37
N SER A 77 -22.26 -18.99 9.50
CA SER A 77 -22.48 -17.54 9.60
C SER A 77 -21.14 -16.83 9.40
N PRO A 78 -21.02 -15.85 8.48
CA PRO A 78 -19.76 -15.20 8.19
C PRO A 78 -19.31 -14.42 9.44
N CYS A 79 -18.19 -14.85 10.03
CA CYS A 79 -17.39 -13.96 10.85
C CYS A 79 -16.91 -12.84 9.94
N ILE A 80 -17.19 -11.61 10.36
CA ILE A 80 -17.13 -10.38 9.59
C ILE A 80 -15.75 -10.20 8.96
N SER A 81 -15.64 -10.46 7.65
CA SER A 81 -14.63 -9.84 6.80
C SER A 81 -15.35 -8.85 5.88
N VAL A 82 -14.77 -7.66 5.83
CA VAL A 82 -15.33 -6.41 5.33
C VAL A 82 -15.90 -6.56 3.91
N LYS A 83 -17.23 -6.50 3.79
CA LYS A 83 -17.92 -6.39 2.51
C LYS A 83 -17.99 -4.93 2.06
N SER A 84 -17.40 -4.65 0.91
CA SER A 84 -17.77 -3.55 0.02
C SER A 84 -19.13 -3.82 -0.66
N GLY A 85 -20.18 -3.95 0.15
CA GLY A 85 -21.55 -4.12 -0.31
C GLY A 85 -22.31 -2.82 -0.19
N ILE A 86 -22.78 -2.29 -1.32
CA ILE A 86 -23.72 -1.16 -1.35
C ILE A 86 -24.93 -1.53 -0.47
N PRO A 87 -25.24 -0.75 0.59
CA PRO A 87 -26.28 -1.13 1.54
C PRO A 87 -27.65 -1.09 0.88
N SER A 88 -28.45 -2.13 1.13
CA SER A 88 -29.84 -2.31 0.69
C SER A 88 -30.81 -1.19 1.12
N GLY A 89 -30.36 -0.24 1.94
CA GLY A 89 -31.08 0.98 2.32
C GLY A 89 -31.28 1.99 1.18
N LEU A 90 -30.50 1.94 0.11
CA LEU A 90 -30.66 2.85 -1.05
C LEU A 90 -31.97 2.66 -1.81
N SER A 91 -32.56 1.45 -1.78
CA SER A 91 -33.83 1.16 -2.43
C SER A 91 -35.00 1.98 -1.86
N ARG A 92 -34.96 2.31 -0.56
CA ARG A 92 -35.98 3.14 0.12
C ARG A 92 -35.75 4.64 -0.07
N MET A 93 -34.52 5.08 -0.34
CA MET A 93 -34.22 6.50 -0.61
C MET A 93 -34.60 6.96 -2.03
N LEU A 94 -34.81 6.03 -2.97
CA LEU A 94 -35.11 6.35 -4.37
C LEU A 94 -36.58 6.70 -4.66
N SER A 95 -37.49 6.53 -3.70
CA SER A 95 -38.92 6.79 -3.88
C SER A 95 -39.35 8.22 -3.54
N ASP A 96 -38.53 8.97 -2.78
CA ASP A 96 -38.84 10.36 -2.43
C ASP A 96 -38.40 11.30 -3.57
N LYS A 97 -39.38 12.04 -4.13
CA LYS A 97 -39.15 13.00 -5.24
C LYS A 97 -38.12 14.07 -4.88
N LYS A 98 -38.02 14.47 -3.61
CA LYS A 98 -37.06 15.49 -3.16
C LYS A 98 -35.64 14.93 -3.13
N ILE A 99 -35.47 13.71 -2.62
CA ILE A 99 -34.16 13.03 -2.56
C ILE A 99 -33.67 12.67 -3.97
N ARG A 100 -34.56 12.20 -4.85
CA ARG A 100 -34.22 11.89 -6.24
C ARG A 100 -33.73 13.11 -7.02
N THR A 101 -34.34 14.27 -6.81
CA THR A 101 -33.91 15.53 -7.46
C THR A 101 -32.54 15.96 -6.95
N GLY A 102 -32.31 15.88 -5.63
CA GLY A 102 -31.00 16.16 -5.04
C GLY A 102 -29.90 15.24 -5.56
N MET A 103 -30.15 13.94 -5.63
CA MET A 103 -29.19 12.96 -6.14
C MET A 103 -28.85 13.19 -7.62
N MET A 104 -29.83 13.53 -8.46
CA MET A 104 -29.60 13.89 -9.87
C MET A 104 -28.70 15.12 -10.01
N LEU A 105 -28.91 16.16 -9.19
CA LEU A 105 -28.06 17.35 -9.16
C LEU A 105 -26.63 17.02 -8.75
N SER A 106 -26.44 16.19 -7.74
CA SER A 106 -25.09 15.76 -7.30
C SER A 106 -24.37 14.96 -8.38
N ILE A 107 -25.05 14.03 -9.06
CA ILE A 107 -24.46 13.27 -10.17
C ILE A 107 -24.08 14.20 -11.33
N PHE A 108 -24.91 15.20 -11.63
CA PHE A 108 -24.62 16.20 -12.66
C PHE A 108 -23.41 17.08 -12.31
N LEU A 109 -23.24 17.46 -11.04
CA LEU A 109 -22.06 18.20 -10.57
C LEU A 109 -20.79 17.36 -10.63
N LEU A 110 -20.87 16.06 -10.34
CA LEU A 110 -19.72 15.16 -10.44
C LEU A 110 -19.31 14.90 -11.89
N SER A 111 -20.27 14.82 -12.83
CA SER A 111 -19.97 14.62 -14.25
C SER A 111 -19.47 15.89 -14.96
N SER A 112 -19.82 17.08 -14.47
CA SER A 112 -19.29 18.34 -15.00
C SER A 112 -17.82 18.56 -14.67
N MET A 113 -17.32 18.08 -13.52
CA MET A 113 -15.89 18.15 -13.18
C MET A 113 -15.01 17.33 -14.13
N ALA A 114 -15.47 16.13 -14.52
CA ALA A 114 -14.73 15.27 -15.45
C ALA A 114 -14.64 15.88 -16.86
N THR A 115 -15.71 16.53 -17.33
CA THR A 115 -15.72 17.20 -18.64
C THR A 115 -14.87 18.47 -18.65
N GLY A 116 -14.84 19.22 -17.55
CA GLY A 116 -13.95 20.38 -17.39
C GLY A 116 -12.46 20.01 -17.47
N TYR A 117 -12.06 18.91 -16.84
CA TYR A 117 -10.68 18.42 -16.89
C TYR A 117 -10.25 18.04 -18.31
N VAL A 118 -11.12 17.34 -19.05
CA VAL A 118 -10.85 16.94 -20.44
C VAL A 118 -10.75 18.17 -21.36
N LEU A 119 -11.66 19.12 -21.23
CA LEU A 119 -11.61 20.38 -22.00
C LEU A 119 -10.33 21.19 -21.70
N ALA A 120 -9.89 21.24 -20.43
CA ALA A 120 -8.63 21.89 -20.06
C ALA A 120 -7.42 21.21 -20.72
N MET A 121 -7.43 19.89 -20.87
CA MET A 121 -6.37 19.14 -21.54
C MET A 121 -6.28 19.41 -23.05
N PHE A 122 -7.40 19.75 -23.69
CA PHE A 122 -7.43 20.14 -25.10
C PHE A 122 -7.17 21.63 -25.32
N ALA A 123 -7.50 22.48 -24.34
CA ALA A 123 -7.29 23.92 -24.40
C ALA A 123 -5.86 24.33 -23.99
N THR A 124 -5.10 23.45 -23.36
CA THR A 124 -3.67 23.69 -23.15
C THR A 124 -2.95 23.57 -24.48
N PRO A 125 -2.28 24.65 -24.96
CA PRO A 125 -1.48 24.55 -26.17
C PRO A 125 -0.43 23.45 -25.96
N PRO A 126 -0.16 22.61 -26.99
CA PRO A 126 0.87 21.60 -26.89
C PRO A 126 2.16 22.30 -26.48
N LYS A 127 2.75 21.88 -25.36
CA LYS A 127 4.06 22.35 -24.95
C LYS A 127 4.99 22.18 -26.17
N PRO A 128 5.73 23.23 -26.58
CA PRO A 128 6.62 23.11 -27.72
C PRO A 128 7.51 21.90 -27.50
N TYR A 129 7.46 20.96 -28.45
CA TYR A 129 8.28 19.76 -28.47
C TYR A 129 9.72 20.18 -28.78
N ASN A 130 10.37 20.84 -27.82
CA ASN A 130 11.81 20.85 -27.73
C ASN A 130 12.18 19.40 -27.43
N GLY A 131 13.04 18.81 -28.26
CA GLY A 131 13.35 17.38 -28.27
C GLY A 131 13.50 16.81 -26.86
N THR A 132 13.03 15.57 -26.67
CA THR A 132 13.07 14.79 -25.41
C THR A 132 14.08 15.40 -24.44
N PRO A 133 13.64 16.06 -23.34
CA PRO A 133 14.54 16.54 -22.31
C PRO A 133 15.46 15.39 -22.00
N LYS A 134 16.73 15.53 -22.37
CA LYS A 134 17.71 14.50 -22.11
C LYS A 134 17.83 14.51 -20.59
N GLU A 135 17.30 13.46 -19.94
CA GLU A 135 17.36 13.37 -18.49
C GLU A 135 18.81 13.63 -18.06
N PRO A 136 19.03 14.54 -17.10
CA PRO A 136 20.37 14.89 -16.68
C PRO A 136 21.09 13.62 -16.21
N VAL A 137 22.31 13.42 -16.69
CA VAL A 137 23.09 12.22 -16.40
C VAL A 137 23.87 12.46 -15.11
N VAL A 138 23.69 11.58 -14.12
CA VAL A 138 24.47 11.62 -12.88
C VAL A 138 25.94 11.40 -13.20
N ILE A 139 26.79 12.38 -12.86
CA ILE A 139 28.24 12.34 -13.13
C ILE A 139 29.05 11.87 -11.92
N GLY A 140 28.47 11.92 -10.71
CA GLY A 140 29.04 11.36 -9.49
C GLY A 140 28.05 11.38 -8.33
N ASN A 141 28.49 10.98 -7.14
CA ASN A 141 27.68 11.00 -5.94
C ASN A 141 28.49 11.38 -4.69
N PHE A 142 27.78 11.76 -3.63
CA PHE A 142 28.31 11.97 -2.30
C PHE A 142 27.31 11.49 -1.25
N THR A 143 27.80 11.28 -0.02
CA THR A 143 27.00 10.77 1.09
C THR A 143 26.85 11.83 2.16
N MET A 144 25.64 12.03 2.68
CA MET A 144 25.38 12.87 3.85
C MET A 144 24.79 12.04 5.00
N LYS A 145 25.11 12.43 6.23
CA LYS A 145 24.53 11.89 7.46
C LYS A 145 23.65 12.93 8.13
N LEU A 146 22.43 12.53 8.43
CA LEU A 146 21.50 13.27 9.28
C LEU A 146 21.71 12.79 10.72
N ASN A 147 22.27 13.65 11.55
CA ASN A 147 22.60 13.34 12.94
C ASN A 147 21.66 14.07 13.90
N VAL A 148 21.51 13.47 15.07
CA VAL A 148 20.85 14.08 16.23
C VAL A 148 21.82 14.13 17.40
N ALA A 149 21.75 15.16 18.24
CA ALA A 149 22.57 15.29 19.44
C ALA A 149 21.75 15.60 20.69
N ASP A 150 22.15 14.96 21.80
CA ASP A 150 21.69 15.20 23.16
C ASP A 150 20.16 15.20 23.33
N VAL A 151 19.47 14.35 22.57
CA VAL A 151 18.02 14.18 22.69
C VAL A 151 17.66 13.30 23.88
N LYS A 152 16.46 13.53 24.41
CA LYS A 152 15.85 12.69 25.43
C LYS A 152 14.57 12.07 24.92
N ASP A 153 14.42 10.79 25.16
CA ASP A 153 13.23 10.00 24.85
C ASP A 153 12.83 10.09 23.36
N LEU A 154 13.79 10.16 22.42
CA LEU A 154 13.46 10.25 20.99
C LEU A 154 12.77 8.97 20.52
N PHE A 155 11.50 9.09 20.18
CA PHE A 155 10.62 7.99 19.80
C PHE A 155 10.29 7.99 18.30
N GLY A 156 10.10 9.17 17.73
CA GLY A 156 9.80 9.35 16.31
C GLY A 156 10.38 10.65 15.79
N TRP A 157 10.64 10.69 14.49
CA TRP A 157 11.18 11.88 13.85
C TRP A 157 10.71 12.02 12.42
N GLN A 158 10.66 13.27 11.97
CA GLN A 158 10.44 13.67 10.59
C GLN A 158 11.37 14.84 10.30
N VAL A 159 12.14 14.76 9.21
CA VAL A 159 13.07 15.82 8.79
C VAL A 159 12.84 16.13 7.32
N VAL A 160 12.79 17.42 7.00
CA VAL A 160 12.75 17.92 5.63
C VAL A 160 14.15 18.40 5.26
N VAL A 161 14.70 17.83 4.18
CA VAL A 161 15.96 18.25 3.56
C VAL A 161 15.64 18.97 2.26
N SER A 162 16.10 20.21 2.13
CA SER A 162 16.03 21.00 0.91
C SER A 162 17.32 20.86 0.11
N PHE A 163 17.18 20.70 -1.21
CA PHE A 163 18.29 20.60 -2.15
C PHE A 163 17.86 21.14 -3.52
N ASN A 164 18.80 21.56 -4.36
CA ASN A 164 18.47 22.00 -5.72
C ASN A 164 18.32 20.79 -6.66
N SER A 165 17.10 20.47 -7.08
CA SER A 165 16.81 19.30 -7.95
C SER A 165 17.30 19.45 -9.40
N GLU A 166 17.66 20.67 -9.83
CA GLU A 166 18.34 20.89 -11.11
C GLU A 166 19.82 20.46 -11.04
N GLN A 167 20.40 20.42 -9.85
CA GLN A 167 21.81 20.09 -9.62
C GLN A 167 22.01 18.69 -9.04
N LEU A 168 21.06 18.23 -8.22
CA LEU A 168 21.16 17.01 -7.42
C LEU A 168 19.94 16.10 -7.58
N THR A 169 20.13 14.82 -7.26
CA THR A 169 19.06 13.82 -7.15
C THR A 169 19.32 12.87 -5.99
N VAL A 170 18.27 12.40 -5.35
CA VAL A 170 18.37 11.43 -4.26
C VAL A 170 18.49 10.04 -4.87
N LEU A 171 19.62 9.36 -4.64
CA LEU A 171 19.86 8.01 -5.15
C LEU A 171 19.42 6.93 -4.16
N GLU A 172 19.72 7.13 -2.89
CA GLU A 172 19.45 6.15 -1.84
C GLU A 172 19.31 6.82 -0.47
N THR A 173 18.46 6.25 0.38
CA THR A 173 18.29 6.64 1.78
C THR A 173 18.37 5.39 2.66
N LYS A 174 19.19 5.42 3.70
CA LYS A 174 19.37 4.32 4.66
C LYS A 174 19.10 4.79 6.07
N LEU A 175 18.47 3.94 6.88
CA LEU A 175 18.33 4.19 8.30
C LEU A 175 19.72 4.23 8.94
N GLY A 176 19.94 5.19 9.84
CA GLY A 176 21.17 5.30 10.60
C GLY A 176 21.21 4.34 11.79
N ASP A 177 22.23 4.49 12.62
CA ASP A 177 22.54 3.61 13.75
C ASP A 177 21.94 4.09 15.09
N PHE A 178 21.25 5.23 15.10
CA PHE A 178 20.60 5.73 16.31
C PHE A 178 19.52 4.76 16.83
N PHE A 179 18.76 4.15 15.92
CA PHE A 179 17.83 3.07 16.26
C PHE A 179 18.50 1.72 15.99
N THR A 180 18.49 0.82 16.96
CA THR A 180 19.01 -0.54 16.79
C THR A 180 18.15 -1.34 15.79
N VAL A 181 18.80 -2.24 15.03
CA VAL A 181 18.27 -2.89 13.81
C VAL A 181 16.96 -3.68 14.00
N ASP A 182 16.57 -3.97 15.25
CA ASP A 182 15.36 -4.74 15.60
C ASP A 182 14.13 -3.87 15.95
N ASP A 183 14.25 -2.53 15.92
CA ASP A 183 13.33 -1.62 16.62
C ASP A 183 12.36 -0.73 15.82
N PRO A 184 12.51 -0.42 14.52
CA PRO A 184 11.57 0.50 13.88
C PRO A 184 10.21 -0.16 13.59
N PHE A 185 9.12 0.48 14.01
CA PHE A 185 7.75 0.14 13.61
C PHE A 185 7.46 0.57 12.19
N ILE A 186 7.95 1.76 11.85
CA ILE A 186 7.93 2.31 10.51
C ILE A 186 9.38 2.29 10.01
N PRO A 187 9.71 1.50 8.98
CA PRO A 187 11.03 1.59 8.34
C PRO A 187 11.23 2.99 7.78
N LEU A 188 12.47 3.41 7.55
CA LEU A 188 12.76 4.75 7.01
C LEU A 188 11.87 5.05 5.79
N LEU A 189 10.94 5.98 5.96
CA LEU A 189 10.13 6.52 4.88
C LEU A 189 10.91 7.65 4.23
N SER A 190 11.00 7.60 2.91
CA SER A 190 11.57 8.67 2.10
C SER A 190 10.65 9.01 0.94
N ASP A 191 10.42 10.30 0.73
CA ASP A 191 9.66 10.81 -0.42
C ASP A 191 10.32 12.09 -0.93
N THR A 192 10.37 12.24 -2.26
CA THR A 192 11.02 13.38 -2.91
C THR A 192 10.00 14.14 -3.74
N HIS A 193 9.83 15.43 -3.46
CA HIS A 193 8.89 16.29 -4.17
C HIS A 193 9.53 17.65 -4.49
N GLY A 194 9.98 17.80 -5.74
CA GLY A 194 10.74 18.97 -6.18
C GLY A 194 12.08 19.05 -5.46
N ASP A 195 12.38 20.23 -4.92
CA ASP A 195 13.63 20.57 -4.22
C ASP A 195 13.65 20.10 -2.75
N ARG A 196 12.92 19.01 -2.45
CA ARG A 196 12.66 18.55 -1.08
C ARG A 196 12.67 17.04 -0.97
N LEU A 197 13.30 16.57 0.10
CA LEU A 197 13.30 15.19 0.55
C LEU A 197 12.70 15.16 1.96
N LEU A 198 11.61 14.42 2.12
CA LEU A 198 11.01 14.12 3.42
C LEU A 198 11.56 12.78 3.91
N LEU A 199 12.05 12.74 5.14
CA LEU A 199 12.52 11.55 5.81
C LEU A 199 11.76 11.37 7.13
N ALA A 200 11.30 10.16 7.43
CA ALA A 200 10.64 9.88 8.71
C ALA A 200 10.85 8.43 9.18
N SER A 201 10.85 8.25 10.50
CA SER A 201 10.88 6.93 11.14
C SER A 201 10.32 7.02 12.56
N CYS A 202 9.81 5.90 13.09
CA CYS A 202 9.41 5.82 14.50
C CYS A 202 9.57 4.41 15.08
N LEU A 203 9.68 4.35 16.40
CA LEU A 203 9.70 3.11 17.18
C LEU A 203 8.32 2.47 17.31
N LYS A 204 8.28 1.25 17.85
CA LYS A 204 7.04 0.54 18.15
C LYS A 204 6.30 1.18 19.32
N PRO A 205 4.94 1.22 19.30
CA PRO A 205 4.16 1.88 20.36
C PRO A 205 4.41 1.38 21.79
N ASP A 206 4.99 0.20 21.96
CA ASP A 206 5.31 -0.43 23.25
C ASP A 206 6.74 -0.14 23.74
N GLN A 207 7.54 0.61 22.98
CA GLN A 207 8.91 0.99 23.33
C GLN A 207 8.97 2.39 23.93
N THR A 208 9.92 2.60 24.84
CA THR A 208 10.35 3.95 25.26
C THR A 208 11.27 4.54 24.21
N GLY A 209 11.35 5.87 24.12
CA GLY A 209 12.31 6.53 23.23
C GLY A 209 13.75 6.32 23.69
N TYR A 210 14.70 6.67 22.81
CA TYR A 210 16.12 6.60 23.09
C TYR A 210 16.69 7.96 23.48
N ASP A 211 17.55 7.96 24.49
CA ASP A 211 18.36 9.10 24.88
C ASP A 211 19.70 9.08 24.13
N GLY A 212 20.24 10.25 23.80
CA GLY A 212 21.63 10.42 23.36
C GLY A 212 21.79 11.08 22.00
N SER A 213 22.85 10.69 21.31
CA SER A 213 23.28 11.28 20.03
C SER A 213 23.63 10.17 19.04
N GLY A 214 23.44 10.40 17.74
CA GLY A 214 23.79 9.43 16.71
C GLY A 214 23.21 9.75 15.34
N THR A 215 23.34 8.81 14.39
CA THR A 215 22.88 8.99 13.01
C THR A 215 21.43 8.53 12.87
N LEU A 216 20.53 9.42 12.45
CA LEU A 216 19.14 9.07 12.13
C LEU A 216 19.02 8.44 10.74
N ALA A 217 19.71 9.01 9.76
CA ALA A 217 19.68 8.52 8.38
C ALA A 217 20.96 8.86 7.62
N THR A 218 21.27 8.05 6.60
CA THR A 218 22.29 8.32 5.59
C THR A 218 21.62 8.53 4.24
N ILE A 219 22.02 9.57 3.52
CA ILE A 219 21.43 9.97 2.24
C ILE A 219 22.55 10.00 1.19
N ILE A 220 22.35 9.34 0.06
CA ILE A 220 23.28 9.37 -1.07
C ILE A 220 22.67 10.25 -2.15
N PHE A 221 23.35 11.37 -2.44
CA PHE A 221 22.97 12.29 -3.51
C PHE A 221 23.84 12.05 -4.74
N GLY A 222 23.21 11.99 -5.91
CA GLY A 222 23.88 12.08 -7.20
C GLY A 222 23.90 13.53 -7.67
N TYR A 223 25.00 13.98 -8.27
CA TYR A 223 25.11 15.33 -8.84
C TYR A 223 25.23 15.30 -10.36
N TYR A 224 24.68 16.34 -11.00
CA TYR A 224 24.70 16.54 -12.45
C TYR A 224 25.77 17.55 -12.89
N ILE A 225 26.25 18.39 -11.96
CA ILE A 225 27.28 19.42 -12.16
C ILE A 225 28.32 19.31 -11.03
N GLU A 226 29.55 19.78 -11.24
CA GLU A 226 30.61 19.72 -10.22
C GLU A 226 30.43 20.78 -9.11
N ASP A 227 29.93 21.97 -9.46
CA ASP A 227 29.74 23.09 -8.54
C ASP A 227 28.30 23.12 -7.99
N TYR A 228 27.89 22.08 -7.25
CA TYR A 228 26.56 21.99 -6.65
C TYR A 228 26.49 22.62 -5.25
N GLU A 229 25.30 23.08 -4.87
CA GLU A 229 25.02 23.54 -3.51
C GLU A 229 24.72 22.35 -2.59
N LEU A 230 25.28 22.36 -1.37
CA LEU A 230 25.03 21.30 -0.40
C LEU A 230 23.59 21.36 0.13
N PRO A 231 22.90 20.20 0.23
CA PRO A 231 21.59 20.12 0.87
C PRO A 231 21.61 20.66 2.30
N GLN A 232 20.48 21.21 2.74
CA GLN A 232 20.28 21.71 4.09
C GLN A 232 18.96 21.22 4.64
N TRP A 233 18.90 20.90 5.93
CA TRP A 233 17.63 20.62 6.58
C TRP A 233 16.90 21.94 6.89
N VAL A 234 15.56 21.92 6.92
CA VAL A 234 14.75 23.14 7.10
C VAL A 234 13.67 22.99 8.17
N MET A 235 13.47 24.04 8.98
CA MET A 235 12.34 24.19 9.91
C MET A 235 11.15 24.82 9.17
N GLU A 236 10.39 24.06 8.40
CA GLU A 236 9.32 24.66 7.60
C GLU A 236 7.93 24.54 8.23
N LYS A 237 7.11 25.59 8.09
CA LYS A 237 5.76 25.70 8.67
C LYS A 237 4.73 25.95 7.58
N GLU A 238 4.52 24.97 6.71
CA GLU A 238 3.35 24.96 5.82
C GLU A 238 2.87 23.52 5.57
N SER A 239 3.51 22.82 4.62
CA SER A 239 3.04 21.49 4.15
C SER A 239 3.77 20.31 4.80
N TYR A 240 5.01 20.52 5.25
CA TYR A 240 5.83 19.54 5.95
C TYR A 240 6.67 20.27 6.99
N GLU A 241 6.76 19.73 8.21
CA GLU A 241 7.53 20.33 9.31
C GLU A 241 8.58 19.33 9.81
N THR A 242 9.78 19.84 10.10
CA THR A 242 10.83 19.06 10.77
C THR A 242 10.48 18.98 12.26
N MET A 243 10.31 17.75 12.77
CA MET A 243 9.90 17.49 14.14
C MET A 243 10.58 16.26 14.70
N LEU A 244 10.91 16.34 15.99
CA LEU A 244 11.33 15.22 16.83
C LEU A 244 10.24 15.00 17.86
N LEU A 245 9.86 13.75 18.13
CA LEU A 245 8.77 13.39 19.04
C LEU A 245 9.28 12.45 20.14
N ASP A 246 8.82 12.70 21.36
CA ASP A 246 9.06 11.82 22.48
C ASP A 246 8.06 10.64 22.54
N SER A 247 8.23 9.71 23.48
CA SER A 247 7.35 8.54 23.61
C SER A 247 5.91 8.88 24.01
N THR A 248 5.67 10.12 24.46
CA THR A 248 4.33 10.64 24.76
C THR A 248 3.67 11.32 23.56
N GLY A 249 4.40 11.47 22.45
CA GLY A 249 3.96 12.21 21.27
C GLY A 249 4.15 13.73 21.39
N THR A 250 4.92 14.20 22.37
CA THR A 250 5.25 15.61 22.55
C THR A 250 6.48 15.97 21.72
N ALA A 251 6.49 17.17 21.13
CA ALA A 251 7.62 17.64 20.34
C ALA A 251 8.86 17.93 21.21
N ILE A 252 9.99 17.33 20.85
CA ILE A 252 11.30 17.63 21.41
C ILE A 252 11.81 18.93 20.75
N PRO A 253 12.22 19.95 21.54
CA PRO A 253 12.77 21.18 20.98
C PRO A 253 14.00 20.92 20.10
N ILE A 254 14.03 21.56 18.94
CA ILE A 254 15.15 21.47 17.99
C ILE A 254 15.91 22.79 18.03
N ASP A 255 17.16 22.76 18.51
CA ASP A 255 18.11 23.84 18.28
C ASP A 255 18.76 23.63 16.90
N PRO A 256 18.65 24.60 15.98
CA PRO A 256 19.20 24.47 14.64
C PRO A 256 20.73 24.30 14.55
N LEU A 257 21.47 24.63 15.60
CA LEU A 257 22.93 24.53 15.59
C LEU A 257 23.45 23.30 16.32
N GLU A 258 22.63 22.71 17.20
CA GLU A 258 23.11 21.68 18.14
C GLU A 258 22.30 20.39 18.03
N THR A 259 20.98 20.44 17.92
CA THR A 259 20.15 19.23 18.03
C THR A 259 20.15 18.39 16.76
N LEU A 260 20.13 19.01 15.58
CA LEU A 260 20.02 18.32 14.31
C LEU A 260 21.06 18.85 13.32
N THR A 261 21.91 17.97 12.78
CA THR A 261 22.94 18.35 11.81
C THR A 261 22.86 17.49 10.56
N LEU A 262 23.28 18.06 9.44
CA LEU A 262 23.41 17.36 8.17
C LEU A 262 24.86 17.50 7.69
N GLU A 263 25.60 16.41 7.72
CA GLU A 263 27.06 16.39 7.56
C GLU A 263 27.47 15.62 6.30
N LEU A 264 28.40 16.18 5.54
CA LEU A 264 29.03 15.50 4.41
C LEU A 264 30.00 14.43 4.93
N VAL A 265 29.90 13.21 4.39
CA VAL A 265 30.86 12.14 4.67
C VAL A 265 31.92 12.16 3.58
N GLU A 266 33.18 12.40 3.98
CA GLU A 266 34.35 12.26 3.11
C GLU A 266 34.70 10.80 2.82
#